data_AF-A0A0R2SID3-F1
#
_entry.id   AF-A0A0R2SID3-F1
#
_cell.length_a   1.000
_cell.length_b   1.000
_cell.length_c   1.000
_cell.angle_alpha   90.00
_cell.angle_beta   90.00
_cell.angle_gamma   90.00
#
_symmetry.space_group_name_H-M   'P 1'
#
loop_
_entity.id
_entity.type
_entity.pdbx_description
1 polymer ?
#
loop_
_entity_poly.entity_id
_entity_poly.type
_entity_poly.pdbx_seq_one_letter_code
_entity_poly.pdbx_strand_id
1 'polypeptide(L)' 'MKKPKYPYRIVIILLILTVIPIGATQLGWYFYNKQVGFDYGMIAGTFSVILAGYLMYQKGWRDEDED' A
#
# COMPACT_ATOMS: atom_id res chain seq x y z
N MET A 1 9.34 -2.46 14.73
CA MET A 1 7.90 -2.22 14.92
C MET A 1 7.29 -3.44 15.58
N LYS A 2 6.52 -3.27 16.65
CA LYS A 2 5.75 -4.37 17.26
C LYS A 2 4.70 -4.86 16.25
N LYS A 3 4.56 -6.17 16.05
CA LYS A 3 3.60 -6.76 15.11
C LYS A 3 2.17 -6.38 15.56
N PRO A 4 1.38 -5.65 14.74
CA PRO A 4 -0.01 -5.34 15.08
C PRO A 4 -0.85 -6.62 15.13
N LYS A 5 -2.01 -6.58 15.82
CA LYS A 5 -2.96 -7.71 15.76
C LYS A 5 -3.40 -7.96 14.32
N TYR A 6 -3.69 -9.22 14.00
CA TYR A 6 -4.05 -9.67 12.66
C TYR A 6 -5.04 -8.76 11.89
N PRO A 7 -6.23 -8.40 12.42
CA PRO A 7 -7.17 -7.58 11.66
C PRO A 7 -6.60 -6.21 11.27
N TYR A 8 -5.80 -5.60 12.14
CA TYR A 8 -5.14 -4.33 11.82
C TYR A 8 -4.05 -4.48 10.75
N ARG A 9 -3.35 -5.62 10.70
CA ARG A 9 -2.35 -5.88 9.66
C ARG A 9 -3.00 -5.91 8.28
N ILE A 10 -4.14 -6.59 8.14
CA ILE A 10 -4.88 -6.66 6.88
C ILE A 10 -5.39 -5.28 6.47
N VAL A 11 -5.96 -4.51 7.42
CA VAL A 11 -6.41 -3.13 7.14
C VAL A 11 -5.24 -2.25 6.71
N ILE A 12 -4.08 -2.34 7.38
CA ILE A 12 -2.89 -1.56 7.00
C ILE A 12 -2.43 -1.92 5.59
N ILE A 13 -2.36 -3.21 5.25
CA ILE A 13 -1.99 -3.66 3.91
C ILE A 13 -2.97 -3.11 2.87
N LEU A 14 -4.28 -3.19 3.14
CA LEU A 14 -5.30 -2.66 2.24
C LEU A 14 -5.15 -1.14 2.04
N LEU A 15 -4.90 -0.39 3.11
CA LEU A 15 -4.69 1.06 3.03
C LEU A 15 -3.42 1.39 2.23
N ILE A 16 -2.32 0.66 2.44
CA ILE A 16 -1.09 0.82 1.65
C ILE A 16 -1.39 0.60 0.16
N LEU A 17 -2.12 -0.46 -0.18
CA LEU A 17 -2.40 -0.82 -1.57
C LEU A 17 -3.43 0.08 -2.26
N THR A 18 -4.25 0.82 -1.51
CA THR A 18 -5.35 1.61 -2.07
C THR A 18 -5.15 3.11 -1.88
N VAL A 19 -4.91 3.58 -0.66
CA VAL A 19 -4.85 5.01 -0.36
C VAL A 19 -3.62 5.65 -1.01
N ILE A 20 -2.46 4.98 -0.97
CA ILE A 20 -1.23 5.55 -1.53
C ILE A 20 -1.32 5.67 -3.06
N PRO A 21 -1.70 4.63 -3.84
CA PRO A 21 -1.71 4.73 -5.30
C PRO A 21 -2.85 5.61 -5.81
N ILE A 22 -4.03 5.55 -5.18
CA ILE A 22 -5.15 6.42 -5.54
C ILE A 22 -4.81 7.87 -5.20
N GLY A 23 -4.28 8.13 -4.00
CA GLY A 23 -3.86 9.47 -3.59
C GLY A 23 -2.81 10.06 -4.53
N ALA A 24 -1.78 9.29 -4.89
CA ALA A 24 -0.76 9.73 -5.85
C ALA A 24 -1.37 10.06 -7.22
N THR A 25 -2.29 9.22 -7.71
CA THR A 25 -3.01 9.48 -8.96
C THR A 25 -3.79 10.79 -8.91
N GLN A 26 -4.57 10.99 -7.85
CA GLN A 26 -5.39 12.19 -7.68
C GLN A 26 -4.54 13.46 -7.57
N LEU A 27 -3.43 13.41 -6.83
CA LEU A 27 -2.52 14.55 -6.70
C LEU A 27 -1.85 14.88 -8.04
N GLY A 28 -1.41 13.87 -8.79
CA GLY A 28 -0.81 14.10 -10.10
C GLY A 28 -1.82 14.68 -11.12
N TRP A 29 -3.09 14.28 -11.06
CA TRP A 29 -4.15 14.90 -11.85
C TRP A 29 -4.44 16.33 -11.42
N TYR A 30 -4.47 16.59 -10.11
CA TYR A 30 -4.79 17.91 -9.57
C TYR A 30 -3.72 18.95 -9.88
N PHE A 31 -2.44 18.59 -9.75
CA PHE A 31 -1.33 19.53 -9.94
C PHE A 31 -0.78 19.56 -11.37
N TYR A 32 -1.04 18.52 -12.18
CA TYR A 32 -0.48 18.40 -13.53
C TYR A 32 -1.55 18.04 -14.57
N ASN A 33 -1.50 16.81 -15.11
CA ASN A 33 -2.42 16.34 -16.14
C ASN A 33 -2.72 14.85 -15.95
N LYS A 34 -3.63 14.33 -16.80
CA LYS A 34 -4.10 12.95 -16.70
C LYS A 34 -3.00 11.90 -16.84
N GLN A 35 -2.05 12.11 -17.76
CA GLN A 35 -0.93 11.19 -17.96
C GLN A 35 0.00 11.18 -16.75
N VAL A 36 0.37 12.36 -16.24
CA VAL A 36 1.26 12.48 -15.06
C VAL A 36 0.64 11.84 -13.82
N GLY A 37 -0.67 12.03 -13.59
CA GLY A 37 -1.34 11.35 -12.47
C GLY A 37 -1.39 9.84 -12.65
N PHE A 38 -1.62 9.33 -13.86
CA PHE A 38 -1.52 7.89 -14.12
C PHE A 38 -0.11 7.36 -13.79
N ASP A 39 0.93 8.06 -14.24
CA ASP A 39 2.33 7.69 -13.98
C ASP A 39 2.65 7.69 -12.48
N TYR A 40 2.18 8.70 -11.74
CA TYR A 40 2.32 8.77 -10.28
C TYR A 40 1.65 7.58 -9.58
N GLY A 41 0.43 7.24 -9.99
CA GLY A 41 -0.30 6.09 -9.50
C GLY A 41 0.47 4.78 -9.71
N MET A 42 1.04 4.58 -10.90
CA MET A 42 1.84 3.38 -11.21
C MET A 42 3.10 3.28 -10.34
N ILE A 43 3.84 4.38 -10.20
CA ILE A 43 5.09 4.40 -9.42
C ILE A 43 4.78 4.14 -7.95
N ALA A 44 3.85 4.91 -7.36
CA ALA A 44 3.46 4.74 -5.97
C ALA A 44 2.82 3.36 -5.70
N GLY A 45 2.04 2.84 -6.66
CA GLY A 45 1.47 1.50 -6.66
C GLY A 45 2.54 0.42 -6.58
N THR A 46 3.58 0.52 -7.39
CA THR A 46 4.70 -0.43 -7.39
C THR A 46 5.37 -0.49 -6.02
N PHE A 47 5.70 0.66 -5.43
CA PHE A 47 6.26 0.71 -4.07
C PHE A 47 5.31 0.14 -3.01
N SER A 48 4.00 0.42 -3.15
CA SER A 48 2.97 -0.09 -2.23
C SER A 48 2.90 -1.62 -2.24
N VAL A 49 2.95 -2.24 -3.43
CA VAL A 49 2.96 -3.71 -3.59
C VAL A 49 4.25 -4.31 -3.02
N ILE A 50 5.41 -3.71 -3.29
CA ILE A 50 6.69 -4.19 -2.75
C ILE A 50 6.66 -4.17 -1.22
N LEU A 51 6.20 -3.08 -0.62
CA LEU A 51 6.09 -2.96 0.84
C LEU A 51 5.07 -3.95 1.41
N ALA A 52 3.90 -4.09 0.80
CA ALA A 52 2.89 -5.06 1.22
C ALA A 52 3.45 -6.49 1.15
N GLY A 53 4.15 -6.86 0.07
CA GLY A 53 4.79 -8.16 -0.09
C GLY A 53 5.85 -8.42 0.98
N TYR A 54 6.70 -7.42 1.27
CA TYR A 54 7.67 -7.50 2.36
C TYR A 54 7.00 -7.73 3.73
N LEU A 55 5.93 -6.99 4.04
CA LEU A 55 5.19 -7.13 5.30
C LEU A 55 4.53 -8.51 5.40
N MET A 56 3.86 -8.95 4.34
CA MET A 56 3.20 -10.25 4.32
C MET A 56 4.18 -11.41 4.44
N TYR A 57 5.26 -11.40 3.65
CA TYR A 57 6.21 -12.51 3.57
C TYR A 57 7.30 -12.44 4.64
N GLN A 58 8.08 -11.36 4.68
CA GLN A 58 9.25 -11.29 5.56
C GLN A 58 8.90 -10.92 7.01
N LYS A 59 7.78 -10.22 7.24
CA LYS A 59 7.32 -9.90 8.60
C LYS A 59 6.24 -10.84 9.11
N GLY A 60 5.82 -11.83 8.32
CA GLY A 60 4.79 -12.79 8.70
C GLY A 60 3.46 -12.12 9.00
N TRP A 61 3.11 -11.06 8.28
CA TRP A 61 1.83 -10.37 8.48
C TRP A 61 0.66 -11.10 7.84
N ARG A 62 0.94 -12.05 6.95
CA ARG A 62 -0.07 -12.85 6.23
C ARG A 62 -0.89 -13.76 7.13
N ASP A 63 -0.25 -14.35 8.13
CA ASP A 63 -0.87 -15.42 8.91
C ASP A 63 -1.44 -14.87 10.22
N GLU A 64 -2.55 -15.46 10.66
CA GLU A 64 -3.09 -15.22 12.00
C GLU A 64 -2.04 -15.59 13.05
N ASP A 65 -2.02 -14.85 14.17
CA ASP A 65 -1.19 -15.29 15.29
C ASP A 65 -1.88 -16.54 15.87
N GLU A 66 -1.21 -17.69 15.90
CA GLU A 66 -1.74 -18.88 16.58
C GLU A 66 -1.95 -18.53 18.07
N ASP A 67 -3.14 -18.87 18.60
CA ASP A 67 -3.56 -18.59 19.99
C ASP A 67 -2.62 -19.19 21.05
#